data_AF-A0A930EZN4-F1
#
_entry.id   AF-A0A930EZN4-F1
#
_cell.length_a   1.000
_cell.length_b   1.000
_cell.length_c   1.000
_cell.angle_alpha   90.00
_cell.angle_beta   90.00
_cell.angle_gamma   90.00
#
_symmetry.space_group_name_H-M   'P 1'
#
loop_
_entity.id
_entity.type
_entity.pdbx_description
1 polymer ?
#
loop_
_entity_poly.entity_id
_entity_poly.type
_entity_poly.pdbx_seq_one_letter_code
_entity_poly.pdbx_strand_id
1 'polypeptide(L)' 'KRDSDATLKELKFKEAYIVKYREDFDSTGDTPLKEVFTLSAREIEMGNAIHTNEWV' A
#
# COMPACT_ATOMS: atom_id res chain seq x y z
N LYS A 1 -21.67 3.74 -9.90
CA LYS A 1 -20.94 5.02 -10.07
C LYS A 1 -19.45 4.69 -10.21
N ARG A 2 -19.05 4.20 -11.38
CA ARG A 2 -17.66 3.84 -11.75
C ARG A 2 -17.07 4.90 -12.69
N ASP A 3 -17.94 5.75 -13.25
CA ASP A 3 -17.67 6.86 -14.19
C ASP A 3 -17.45 8.21 -13.50
N SER A 4 -16.63 8.25 -12.46
CA SER A 4 -16.16 9.52 -11.94
C SER A 4 -14.69 9.38 -11.62
N ASP A 5 -13.85 10.20 -12.26
CA ASP A 5 -12.44 10.46 -11.95
C ASP A 5 -12.22 11.06 -10.54
N ALA A 6 -13.14 10.79 -9.61
CA ALA A 6 -13.05 11.23 -8.23
C ALA A 6 -12.26 10.18 -7.43
N THR A 7 -11.18 10.61 -6.80
CA THR A 7 -10.44 9.81 -5.83
C THR A 7 -11.36 9.41 -4.68
N LEU A 8 -11.67 8.11 -4.57
CA LEU A 8 -12.61 7.59 -3.57
C LEU A 8 -12.03 7.66 -2.15
N LYS A 9 -10.83 7.10 -1.97
CA LYS A 9 -10.09 7.07 -0.72
C LYS A 9 -8.61 7.17 -1.02
N GLU A 10 -7.94 8.12 -0.38
CA GLU A 10 -6.50 8.30 -0.44
C GLU A 10 -5.90 7.93 0.91
N LEU A 11 -4.89 7.06 0.89
CA LEU A 11 -4.12 6.69 2.07
C LEU A 11 -2.71 7.26 1.91
N LYS A 12 -2.29 8.07 2.87
CA LYS A 12 -0.94 8.63 2.96
C LYS A 12 -0.18 7.89 4.06
N PHE A 13 1.11 7.68 3.85
CA PHE A 13 1.99 7.08 4.85
C PHE A 13 3.28 7.90 4.97
N LYS A 14 3.85 7.97 6.17
CA LYS A 14 5.13 8.65 6.45
C LYS A 14 6.08 7.69 7.15
N GLU A 15 7.38 7.86 6.87
CA GLU A 15 8.47 7.06 7.45
C GLU A 15 8.18 5.55 7.34
N ALA A 16 8.11 5.06 6.10
CA ALA A 16 7.78 3.67 5.79
C ALA A 16 8.99 2.88 5.27
N TYR A 17 9.12 1.65 5.75
CA TYR A 17 10.19 0.73 5.38
C TYR A 17 9.61 -0.58 4.85
N ILE A 18 10.25 -1.17 3.85
CA ILE A 18 9.89 -2.50 3.34
C ILE A 18 10.35 -3.54 4.36
N VAL A 19 9.41 -4.31 4.91
CA VAL A 19 9.72 -5.40 5.86
C VAL A 19 9.67 -6.77 5.19
N LYS A 20 8.99 -6.87 4.04
CA LYS A 20 8.91 -8.09 3.23
C LYS A 20 8.83 -7.70 1.75
N TYR A 21 9.54 -8.43 0.91
CA TYR A 21 9.48 -8.33 -0.54
C TYR A 21 9.46 -9.74 -1.13
N ARG A 22 8.62 -9.94 -2.14
CA ARG A 22 8.54 -11.16 -2.94
C ARG A 22 8.20 -10.77 -4.38
N GLU A 23 8.93 -11.36 -5.31
CA GLU A 23 8.58 -11.36 -6.71
C GLU A 23 8.00 -12.73 -7.06
N ASP A 24 6.89 -12.74 -7.80
CA ASP A 24 6.17 -13.93 -8.23
C ASP A 24 6.03 -13.89 -9.76
N PHE A 25 6.39 -15.00 -10.40
CA PHE A 25 6.32 -15.17 -11.85
C PHE A 25 5.49 -16.41 -12.17
N ASP A 26 4.46 -16.22 -12.99
CA ASP A 26 3.58 -17.27 -13.50
C ASP A 26 3.44 -17.12 -15.02
N SER A 27 4.05 -18.02 -15.77
CA SER A 27 4.04 -17.98 -17.24
C SER A 27 2.67 -18.29 -17.87
N THR A 28 1.69 -18.74 -17.08
CA THR A 28 0.38 -19.17 -17.56
C THR A 28 -0.76 -18.29 -17.03
N GLY A 29 -0.49 -17.46 -16.02
CA GLY A 29 -1.47 -16.59 -15.38
C GLY A 29 -1.68 -15.25 -16.09
N ASP A 30 -2.83 -14.62 -15.81
CA ASP A 30 -3.21 -13.32 -16.39
C ASP A 30 -2.30 -12.16 -15.96
N THR A 31 -1.53 -12.31 -14.88
CA THR A 31 -0.56 -11.33 -14.41
C THR A 31 0.81 -12.00 -14.25
N PRO A 32 1.58 -12.11 -15.35
CA PRO A 32 2.72 -13.02 -15.42
C PRO A 32 3.91 -12.60 -14.54
N LEU A 33 4.00 -11.33 -14.19
CA LEU A 33 4.99 -10.82 -13.24
C LEU A 33 4.26 -10.00 -12.17
N LYS A 34 4.47 -10.34 -10.90
CA LYS A 34 3.88 -9.64 -9.76
C LYS A 34 4.91 -9.39 -8.68
N GLU A 35 5.06 -8.13 -8.31
CA GLU A 35 5.84 -7.74 -7.15
C GLU A 35 4.90 -7.51 -5.96
N VAL A 36 5.23 -8.14 -4.83
CA VAL A 36 4.47 -8.03 -3.58
C VAL A 36 5.42 -7.57 -2.49
N PHE A 37 5.13 -6.42 -1.90
CA PHE A 37 5.88 -5.92 -0.76
C PHE A 37 4.95 -5.52 0.39
N THR A 38 5.50 -5.56 1.60
CA THR A 38 4.83 -5.11 2.82
C THR A 38 5.61 -3.94 3.39
N LEU A 39 4.92 -2.82 3.61
CA LEU A 39 5.47 -1.63 4.25
C LEU A 39 5.09 -1.64 5.74
N SER A 40 6.06 -1.31 6.60
CA SER A 40 5.82 -0.88 7.96
C SER A 40 6.01 0.63 8.00
N ALA A 41 4.94 1.37 8.27
CA ALA A 41 4.93 2.82 8.35
C ALA A 41 4.80 3.28 9.80
N ARG A 42 5.50 4.36 10.16
CA ARG A 42 5.30 5.01 11.45
C ARG A 42 3.93 5.67 11.55
N GLU A 43 3.51 6.35 10.49
CA GLU A 43 2.22 7.07 10.47
C GLU A 43 1.45 6.77 9.18
N ILE A 44 0.13 6.59 9.32
CA ILE A 44 -0.81 6.51 8.22
C ILE A 44 -1.96 7.51 8.42
N GLU A 45 -2.41 8.13 7.33
CA GLU A 45 -3.49 9.11 7.29
C GLU A 45 -4.50 8.73 6.20
N MET A 46 -5.79 8.78 6.53
CA MET A 46 -6.88 8.58 5.57
C MET A 46 -8.03 9.54 5.88
N GLY A 47 -8.23 10.54 5.02
CA GLY A 47 -9.19 11.62 5.29
C GLY A 47 -8.77 12.42 6.53
N ASN A 48 -9.61 12.42 7.56
CA ASN A 48 -9.33 13.12 8.82
C ASN A 48 -8.77 12.20 9.93
N ALA A 49 -8.60 10.90 9.65
CA ALA A 49 -8.10 9.93 10.63
C ALA A 49 -6.58 9.77 10.47
N ILE A 50 -5.85 9.90 11.57
CA ILE A 50 -4.40 9.70 11.64
C ILE A 50 -4.12 8.60 12.66
N HIS A 51 -3.23 7.69 12.31
CA HIS A 51 -2.71 6.68 13.22
C HIS A 51 -1.19 6.70 13.18
N THR A 52 -0.58 6.88 14.36
CA THR A 52 0.86 7.00 14.55
C THR A 52 1.33 5.94 15.54
N ASN A 53 2.37 5.21 15.18
CA ASN A 53 3.06 4.25 16.03
C ASN A 53 4.20 4.96 16.77
N GLU A 54 4.15 4.95 18.10
CA GLU A 54 5.26 5.34 18.97
C GLU A 54 6.19 4.13 19.11
N TRP A 55 7.30 4.11 18.37
CA TRP A 55 8.28 3.02 18.47
C TRP A 55 9.13 3.28 19.72
N VAL A 56 8.99 2.43 20.73
CA VAL A 56 9.79 2.44 21.97
C VAL A 56 10.97 1.50 21.82
#